data_AF-M0M464-F1
#
_entry.id   AF-M0M464-F1
#
_cell.length_a   1.000
_cell.length_b   1.000
_cell.length_c   1.000
_cell.angle_alpha   90.00
_cell.angle_beta   90.00
_cell.angle_gamma   90.00
#
_symmetry.space_group_name_H-M   'P 1'
#
loop_
_entity.id
_entity.type
_entity.pdbx_description
1 polymer ?
#
loop_
_entity_poly.entity_id
_entity_poly.type
_entity_poly.pdbx_seq_one_letter_code
_entity_poly.pdbx_strand_id
1 'polypeptide(L)'
;MDREDIPTKDEVKQLMSAALNDRDRAIIAVLADTGMRLKELRYLQRKDVEFDKAGIAVMTPTAKQGVENPRDRMRRNRLTFSRPAMQTWYENHPRVEPDAALFCRLRSPYTDVTARGLQAMFYRLVDRAGLPAERQDRLSLHKFRHLSITEDRQKAFMRDSYVAKKHGHVDTTMLRRYDHLTSDDVDKAQVKAMVERGDLPPDALTEIEGGENGEDALNLVSCPNCGHAAAPDKALCPRCNQALDADTADKLDQLLTALRNYMDAQGVPDEIADLVDEDTS
;
A
#
# COMPACT_ATOMS: atom_id res chain seq x y z
N MET A 1 -13.01 -1.01 -22.64
CA MET A 1 -12.41 -0.09 -21.65
C MET A 1 -10.95 -0.32 -21.84
N ASP A 2 -10.28 0.71 -22.32
CA ASP A 2 -8.94 0.53 -22.85
C ASP A 2 -7.96 0.51 -21.68
N ARG A 3 -6.85 -0.22 -21.82
CA ARG A 3 -5.82 -0.35 -20.77
C ARG A 3 -5.35 1.02 -20.28
N GLU A 4 -5.36 2.00 -21.18
CA GLU A 4 -5.00 3.38 -20.89
C GLU A 4 -5.93 4.10 -19.90
N ASP A 5 -7.14 3.60 -19.66
CA ASP A 5 -8.05 4.18 -18.66
C ASP A 5 -7.77 3.69 -17.23
N ILE A 6 -6.90 2.70 -17.07
CA ILE A 6 -6.56 2.11 -15.78
C ILE A 6 -5.42 2.92 -15.16
N PRO A 7 -5.51 3.31 -13.87
CA PRO A 7 -4.41 3.96 -13.18
C PRO A 7 -3.17 3.07 -13.19
N THR A 8 -2.00 3.61 -13.49
CA THR A 8 -0.75 2.87 -13.37
C THR A 8 -0.29 2.82 -11.91
N LYS A 9 0.66 1.93 -11.59
CA LYS A 9 1.25 1.86 -10.24
C LYS A 9 1.90 3.19 -9.85
N ASP A 10 2.55 3.86 -10.78
CA ASP A 10 3.22 5.13 -10.49
C ASP A 10 2.23 6.27 -10.29
N GLU A 11 1.09 6.26 -10.99
CA GLU A 11 0.00 7.20 -10.70
C GLU A 11 -0.58 6.96 -9.31
N VAL A 12 -0.73 5.71 -8.88
CA VAL A 12 -1.16 5.39 -7.51
C VAL A 12 -0.15 5.90 -6.50
N LYS A 13 1.16 5.66 -6.71
CA LYS A 13 2.23 6.19 -5.85
C LYS A 13 2.18 7.71 -5.77
N GLN A 14 2.07 8.41 -6.91
CA GLN A 14 1.98 9.86 -6.97
C GLN A 14 0.76 10.40 -6.21
N LEU A 15 -0.41 9.78 -6.38
CA LEU A 15 -1.62 10.15 -5.63
C LEU A 15 -1.47 9.93 -4.12
N MET A 16 -0.80 8.85 -3.70
CA MET A 16 -0.49 8.60 -2.28
C MET A 16 0.49 9.64 -1.71
N SER A 17 1.51 10.02 -2.48
CA SER A 17 2.48 11.05 -2.11
C SER A 17 1.85 12.45 -2.05
N ALA A 18 0.87 12.74 -2.89
CA ALA A 18 0.10 13.98 -2.89
C ALA A 18 -0.89 14.09 -1.71
N ALA A 19 -1.07 13.04 -0.91
CA ALA A 19 -1.96 13.07 0.23
C ALA A 19 -1.34 13.84 1.41
N LEU A 20 -2.04 14.90 1.84
CA LEU A 20 -1.63 15.77 2.96
C LEU A 20 -1.93 15.19 4.35
N ASN A 21 -2.63 14.06 4.42
CA ASN A 21 -3.03 13.43 5.67
C ASN A 21 -3.13 11.91 5.49
N ASP A 22 -3.02 11.20 6.62
CA ASP A 22 -2.96 9.74 6.62
C ASP A 22 -4.25 9.09 6.12
N ARG A 23 -5.41 9.71 6.41
CA ARG A 23 -6.71 9.23 5.93
C ARG A 23 -6.74 9.14 4.40
N ASP A 24 -6.40 10.24 3.74
CA ASP A 24 -6.49 10.34 2.28
C ASP A 24 -5.47 9.39 1.63
N ARG A 25 -4.27 9.27 2.20
CA ARG A 25 -3.25 8.30 1.78
C ARG A 25 -3.74 6.86 1.90
N ALA A 26 -4.34 6.51 3.05
CA ALA A 26 -4.89 5.19 3.31
C ALA A 26 -6.07 4.87 2.38
N ILE A 27 -6.94 5.84 2.07
CA ILE A 27 -8.06 5.64 1.13
C ILE A 27 -7.54 5.22 -0.25
N ILE A 28 -6.56 5.95 -0.80
CA ILE A 28 -6.00 5.63 -2.13
C ILE A 28 -5.34 4.25 -2.11
N ALA A 29 -4.50 3.98 -1.11
CA ALA A 29 -3.80 2.70 -0.98
C ALA A 29 -4.78 1.53 -0.90
N VAL A 30 -5.79 1.62 -0.02
CA VAL A 30 -6.79 0.55 0.18
C VAL A 30 -7.66 0.35 -1.06
N LEU A 31 -8.04 1.41 -1.77
CA LEU A 31 -8.80 1.29 -3.01
C LEU A 31 -7.99 0.59 -4.10
N ALA A 32 -6.71 0.93 -4.25
CA ALA A 32 -5.82 0.30 -5.22
C ALA A 32 -5.59 -1.20 -4.90
N ASP A 33 -5.40 -1.54 -3.63
CA ASP A 33 -5.09 -2.90 -3.18
C ASP A 33 -6.32 -3.84 -3.25
N THR A 34 -7.48 -3.34 -2.80
CA THR A 34 -8.70 -4.15 -2.66
C THR A 34 -9.67 -4.04 -3.83
N GLY A 35 -9.62 -2.96 -4.60
CA GLY A 35 -10.59 -2.64 -5.65
C GLY A 35 -12.04 -2.54 -5.16
N MET A 36 -12.25 -2.27 -3.86
CA MET A 36 -13.60 -2.19 -3.29
C MET A 36 -14.40 -1.04 -3.88
N ARG A 37 -15.73 -1.16 -3.88
CA ARG A 37 -16.60 -0.10 -4.39
C ARG A 37 -16.59 1.08 -3.42
N LEU A 38 -16.80 2.29 -3.94
CA LEU A 38 -16.88 3.51 -3.13
C LEU A 38 -17.91 3.42 -1.99
N LYS A 39 -19.08 2.80 -2.26
CA LYS A 39 -20.09 2.56 -1.21
C LYS A 39 -19.59 1.62 -0.13
N GLU A 40 -18.83 0.58 -0.49
CA GLU A 40 -18.30 -0.39 0.47
C GLU A 40 -17.26 0.27 1.37
N LEU A 41 -16.33 1.04 0.79
CA LEU A 41 -15.35 1.86 1.51
C LEU A 41 -16.03 2.78 2.54
N ARG A 42 -17.10 3.47 2.12
CA ARG A 42 -17.84 4.40 2.97
C ARG A 42 -18.52 3.72 4.17
N TYR A 43 -18.93 2.46 4.03
CA TYR A 43 -19.62 1.73 5.09
C TYR A 43 -18.67 0.97 6.03
N LEU A 44 -17.37 0.98 5.78
CA LEU A 44 -16.39 0.36 6.67
C LEU A 44 -16.42 1.03 8.05
N GLN A 45 -16.33 0.20 9.08
CA GLN A 45 -16.19 0.60 10.48
C GLN A 45 -14.82 0.15 11.01
N ARG A 46 -14.38 0.74 12.11
CA ARG A 46 -13.10 0.37 12.75
C ARG A 46 -13.01 -1.11 13.09
N LYS A 47 -14.10 -1.71 13.58
CA LYS A 47 -14.17 -3.15 13.88
C LYS A 47 -14.03 -4.07 12.67
N ASP A 48 -14.18 -3.54 11.45
CA ASP A 48 -14.01 -4.34 10.24
C ASP A 48 -12.53 -4.52 9.86
N VAL A 49 -11.62 -3.85 10.56
CA VAL A 49 -10.17 -4.03 10.37
C VAL A 49 -9.68 -5.11 11.33
N GLU A 50 -9.15 -6.19 10.77
CA GLU A 50 -8.60 -7.32 11.50
C GLU A 50 -7.07 -7.31 11.41
N PHE A 51 -6.43 -7.44 12.57
CA PHE A 51 -4.98 -7.64 12.68
C PHE A 51 -4.71 -9.09 13.06
N ASP A 52 -3.91 -9.78 12.26
CA ASP A 52 -3.48 -11.16 12.54
C ASP A 52 -2.01 -11.38 12.16
N LYS A 53 -1.54 -12.62 12.33
CA LYS A 53 -0.14 -12.99 12.05
C LYS A 53 0.27 -12.74 10.58
N ALA A 54 -0.68 -12.71 9.66
CA ALA A 54 -0.44 -12.43 8.24
C ALA A 54 -0.57 -10.94 7.89
N GLY A 55 -0.83 -10.07 8.87
CA GLY A 55 -0.93 -8.62 8.70
C GLY A 55 -2.36 -8.12 8.85
N ILE A 56 -2.79 -7.24 7.95
CA ILE A 56 -4.08 -6.53 8.06
C ILE A 56 -5.07 -7.10 7.04
N ALA A 57 -6.28 -7.41 7.48
CA ALA A 57 -7.41 -7.69 6.61
C ALA A 57 -8.57 -6.72 6.88
N VAL A 58 -9.39 -6.49 5.86
CA VAL A 58 -10.60 -5.66 5.96
C VAL A 58 -11.82 -6.50 5.60
N MET A 59 -12.76 -6.57 6.52
CA MET A 59 -14.08 -7.19 6.34
C MET A 59 -14.96 -6.22 5.55
N THR A 60 -14.97 -6.39 4.24
CA THR A 60 -15.63 -5.48 3.32
C THR A 60 -17.11 -5.83 3.19
N PRO A 61 -18.05 -4.92 3.52
CA PRO A 61 -19.46 -5.14 3.29
C PRO A 61 -19.77 -5.23 1.79
N THR A 62 -20.82 -5.94 1.41
CA THR A 62 -21.27 -6.06 0.02
C THR A 62 -22.39 -5.07 -0.23
N ALA A 63 -22.07 -3.92 -0.80
CA ALA A 63 -23.05 -2.89 -1.15
C ALA A 63 -23.48 -3.03 -2.62
N LYS A 64 -24.29 -4.07 -2.93
CA LYS A 64 -24.89 -4.31 -4.26
C LYS A 64 -26.38 -3.96 -4.26
N GLN A 65 -26.92 -3.66 -5.45
CA GLN A 65 -28.36 -3.48 -5.64
C GLN A 65 -29.10 -4.77 -5.22
N GLY A 66 -30.17 -4.64 -4.44
CA GLY A 66 -30.91 -5.77 -3.88
C GLY A 66 -30.38 -6.33 -2.55
N VAL A 67 -29.30 -5.77 -1.99
CA VAL A 67 -28.86 -6.06 -0.62
C VAL A 67 -29.46 -5.00 0.31
N GLU A 68 -30.38 -5.40 1.18
CA GLU A 68 -31.07 -4.49 2.12
C GLU A 68 -30.10 -3.94 3.18
N ASN A 69 -29.29 -4.80 3.79
CA ASN A 69 -28.22 -4.39 4.69
C ASN A 69 -26.84 -4.81 4.13
N PRO A 70 -25.96 -3.86 3.75
CA PRO A 70 -24.64 -4.16 3.20
C PRO A 70 -23.75 -5.07 4.07
N ARG A 71 -24.05 -5.17 5.37
CA ARG A 71 -23.34 -6.03 6.32
C ARG A 71 -23.81 -7.48 6.37
N ASP A 72 -24.96 -7.81 5.77
CA ASP A 72 -25.45 -9.21 5.72
C ASP A 72 -24.52 -10.12 4.92
N ARG A 73 -23.72 -9.53 4.03
CA ARG A 73 -22.72 -10.24 3.23
C ARG A 73 -21.41 -9.50 3.30
N MET A 74 -20.48 -10.01 4.11
CA MET A 74 -19.13 -9.48 4.20
C MET A 74 -18.15 -10.39 3.47
N ARG A 75 -17.10 -9.80 2.92
CA ARG A 75 -15.98 -10.53 2.32
C ARG A 75 -14.67 -10.05 2.93
N ARG A 76 -13.78 -10.98 3.18
CA ARG A 76 -12.47 -10.68 3.76
C ARG A 76 -11.49 -10.33 2.65
N ASN A 77 -10.96 -9.11 2.67
CA ASN A 77 -9.89 -8.68 1.77
C ASN A 77 -8.60 -8.51 2.56
N ARG A 78 -7.59 -9.32 2.23
CA ARG A 78 -6.24 -9.16 2.80
C ARG A 78 -5.57 -7.95 2.15
N LEU A 79 -5.02 -7.07 2.97
CA LEU A 79 -4.21 -5.96 2.48
C LEU A 79 -2.79 -6.46 2.19
N THR A 80 -2.24 -6.03 1.06
CA THR A 80 -0.87 -6.31 0.62
C THR A 80 -0.01 -5.07 0.81
N PHE A 81 0.21 -4.26 -0.24
CA PHE A 81 1.03 -3.06 -0.17
C PHE A 81 0.37 -1.92 0.62
N SER A 82 -0.96 -1.93 0.80
CA SER A 82 -1.65 -0.86 1.53
C SER A 82 -1.53 -0.96 3.06
N ARG A 83 -0.92 -2.03 3.59
CA ARG A 83 -0.79 -2.29 5.03
C ARG A 83 -0.19 -1.10 5.80
N PRO A 84 0.94 -0.49 5.39
CA PRO A 84 1.55 0.59 6.17
C PRO A 84 0.64 1.82 6.25
N ALA A 85 0.08 2.24 5.11
CA ALA A 85 -0.84 3.38 5.08
C ALA A 85 -2.10 3.15 5.91
N MET A 86 -2.65 1.92 5.87
CA MET A 86 -3.79 1.54 6.70
C MET A 86 -3.45 1.53 8.19
N GLN A 87 -2.28 1.01 8.57
CA GLN A 87 -1.82 0.98 9.96
C GLN A 87 -1.73 2.40 10.53
N THR A 88 -1.02 3.29 9.86
CA THR A 88 -0.85 4.69 10.29
C THR A 88 -2.19 5.39 10.48
N TRP A 89 -3.11 5.24 9.52
CA TRP A 89 -4.44 5.84 9.66
C TRP A 89 -5.26 5.21 10.80
N TYR A 90 -5.15 3.90 10.99
CA TYR A 90 -5.89 3.21 12.05
C TYR A 90 -5.48 3.68 13.45
N GLU A 91 -4.18 3.89 13.66
CA GLU A 91 -3.57 4.41 14.89
C GLU A 91 -3.91 5.87 15.12
N ASN A 92 -3.82 6.71 14.08
CA ASN A 92 -4.08 8.15 14.16
C ASN A 92 -5.57 8.52 14.07
N HIS A 93 -6.46 7.53 14.07
CA HIS A 93 -7.89 7.77 13.86
C HIS A 93 -8.51 8.55 15.04
N PRO A 94 -9.26 9.63 14.81
CA PRO A 94 -9.76 10.50 15.87
C PRO A 94 -10.86 9.88 16.75
N ARG A 95 -11.40 8.74 16.32
CA ARG A 95 -12.45 7.99 17.02
C ARG A 95 -11.98 6.57 17.27
N VAL A 96 -12.08 6.08 18.49
CA VAL A 96 -11.60 4.72 18.84
C VAL A 96 -12.73 3.69 18.92
N GLU A 97 -13.99 4.14 18.87
CA GLU A 97 -15.14 3.24 19.02
C GLU A 97 -15.19 2.21 17.88
N PRO A 98 -15.53 0.93 18.16
CA PRO A 98 -15.54 -0.12 17.15
C PRO A 98 -16.50 0.15 15.98
N ASP A 99 -17.61 0.84 16.25
CA ASP A 99 -18.64 1.18 15.27
C ASP A 99 -18.40 2.53 14.55
N ALA A 100 -17.34 3.25 14.91
CA ALA A 100 -16.94 4.46 14.20
C ALA A 100 -16.64 4.13 12.73
N ALA A 101 -17.07 5.01 11.82
CA ALA A 101 -16.70 4.91 10.41
C ALA A 101 -15.17 4.90 10.28
N LEU A 102 -14.64 3.91 9.56
CA LEU A 102 -13.20 3.73 9.38
C LEU A 102 -12.58 4.94 8.66
N PHE A 103 -13.31 5.52 7.71
CA PHE A 103 -12.91 6.75 7.05
C PHE A 103 -13.93 7.84 7.36
N CYS A 104 -13.53 8.76 8.24
CA CYS A 104 -14.35 9.86 8.74
C CYS A 104 -13.93 11.22 8.17
N ARG A 105 -14.73 12.26 8.39
CA ARG A 105 -14.34 13.65 8.10
C ARG A 105 -13.18 14.06 9.00
N LEU A 106 -12.26 14.92 8.52
CA LEU A 106 -11.11 15.40 9.30
C LEU A 106 -11.44 16.52 10.30
N ARG A 107 -12.69 16.95 10.38
CA ARG A 107 -13.15 17.99 11.30
C ARG A 107 -14.15 17.40 12.27
N SER A 108 -14.06 17.79 13.54
CA SER A 108 -15.08 17.50 14.55
C SER A 108 -16.47 17.87 14.00
N PRO A 109 -17.50 17.02 14.14
CA PRO A 109 -17.55 15.83 15.00
C PRO A 109 -17.06 14.50 14.38
N TYR A 110 -16.18 14.52 13.37
CA TYR A 110 -15.58 13.33 12.74
C TYR A 110 -16.60 12.29 12.28
N THR A 111 -17.71 12.77 11.70
CA THR A 111 -18.78 11.92 11.15
C THR A 111 -18.35 11.25 9.84
N ASP A 112 -19.18 10.35 9.34
CA ASP A 112 -19.00 9.67 8.06
C ASP A 112 -18.71 10.63 6.90
N VAL A 113 -17.83 10.18 6.00
CA VAL A 113 -17.59 10.87 4.72
C VAL A 113 -18.74 10.53 3.75
N THR A 114 -19.19 11.53 3.00
CA THR A 114 -20.17 11.33 1.94
C THR A 114 -19.50 10.87 0.65
N ALA A 115 -20.24 10.21 -0.25
CA ALA A 115 -19.69 9.81 -1.56
C ALA A 115 -19.15 11.03 -2.35
N ARG A 116 -19.89 12.15 -2.32
CA ARG A 116 -19.45 13.42 -2.91
C ARG A 116 -18.17 13.96 -2.24
N GLY A 117 -18.06 13.82 -0.92
CA GLY A 117 -16.86 14.23 -0.19
C GLY A 117 -15.62 13.42 -0.57
N LEU A 118 -15.77 12.11 -0.77
CA LEU A 118 -14.69 11.24 -1.26
C LEU A 118 -14.29 11.58 -2.70
N GLN A 119 -15.26 11.82 -3.59
CA GLN A 119 -14.98 12.27 -4.96
C GLN A 119 -14.24 13.61 -4.98
N ALA A 120 -14.70 14.59 -4.20
CA ALA A 120 -14.03 15.89 -4.12
C ALA A 120 -12.63 15.79 -3.51
N MET A 121 -12.43 14.90 -2.53
CA MET A 121 -11.10 14.60 -1.99
C MET A 121 -10.19 14.01 -3.07
N PHE A 122 -10.69 13.05 -3.84
CA PHE A 122 -9.96 12.41 -4.91
C PHE A 122 -9.47 13.39 -5.97
N TYR A 123 -10.37 14.22 -6.52
CA TYR A 123 -9.96 15.18 -7.56
C TYR A 123 -8.96 16.22 -7.04
N ARG A 124 -9.08 16.66 -5.78
CA ARG A 124 -8.04 17.50 -5.15
C ARG A 124 -6.68 16.80 -5.00
N LEU A 125 -6.64 15.46 -4.91
CA LEU A 125 -5.39 14.71 -4.94
C LEU A 125 -4.84 14.60 -6.35
N VAL A 126 -5.70 14.37 -7.35
CA VAL A 126 -5.31 14.34 -8.78
C VAL A 126 -4.67 15.67 -9.17
N ASP A 127 -5.32 16.80 -8.83
CA ASP A 127 -4.78 18.14 -9.11
C ASP A 127 -3.42 18.36 -8.44
N ARG A 128 -3.22 17.85 -7.22
CA ARG A 128 -1.97 18.01 -6.46
C ARG A 128 -0.86 17.06 -6.92
N ALA A 129 -1.21 15.90 -7.44
CA ALA A 129 -0.24 14.90 -7.86
C ALA A 129 0.64 15.36 -9.04
N GLY A 130 0.24 16.43 -9.74
CA GLY A 130 1.03 16.98 -10.84
C GLY A 130 1.07 16.06 -12.07
N LEU A 131 0.07 15.18 -12.20
CA LEU A 131 -0.06 14.28 -13.34
C LEU A 131 -0.34 15.07 -14.63
N PRO A 132 0.08 14.57 -15.81
CA PRO A 132 -0.29 15.19 -17.08
C PRO A 132 -1.80 15.30 -17.25
N ALA A 133 -2.30 16.37 -17.88
CA ALA A 133 -3.74 16.65 -17.98
C ALA A 133 -4.54 15.50 -18.62
N GLU A 134 -3.98 14.89 -19.66
CA GLU A 134 -4.54 13.72 -20.35
C GLU A 134 -4.68 12.50 -19.43
N ARG A 135 -3.83 12.40 -18.41
CA ARG A 135 -3.92 11.35 -17.38
C ARG A 135 -4.94 11.71 -16.32
N GLN A 136 -4.97 12.97 -15.88
CA GLN A 136 -5.94 13.44 -14.88
C GLN A 136 -7.39 13.15 -15.29
N ASP A 137 -7.75 13.43 -16.54
CA ASP A 137 -9.11 13.25 -17.07
C ASP A 137 -9.58 11.78 -17.09
N ARG A 138 -8.64 10.84 -17.13
CA ARG A 138 -8.92 9.39 -17.17
C ARG A 138 -9.10 8.80 -15.77
N LEU A 139 -8.65 9.50 -14.74
CA LEU A 139 -8.66 9.02 -13.37
C LEU A 139 -10.02 9.20 -12.69
N SER A 140 -10.50 8.13 -12.05
CA SER A 140 -11.63 8.20 -11.12
C SER A 140 -11.55 7.10 -10.08
N LEU A 141 -12.26 7.28 -8.96
CA LEU A 141 -12.31 6.30 -7.87
C LEU A 141 -12.78 4.90 -8.33
N HIS A 142 -13.62 4.81 -9.36
CA HIS A 142 -14.06 3.52 -9.88
C HIS A 142 -12.93 2.79 -10.63
N LYS A 143 -11.98 3.51 -11.21
CA LYS A 143 -10.89 2.93 -12.00
C LYS A 143 -9.87 2.16 -11.15
N PHE A 144 -9.74 2.46 -9.86
CA PHE A 144 -8.95 1.65 -8.91
C PHE A 144 -9.45 0.20 -8.80
N ARG A 145 -10.77 0.01 -8.93
CA ARG A 145 -11.33 -1.34 -9.00
C ARG A 145 -10.87 -2.07 -10.25
N HIS A 146 -10.82 -1.37 -11.37
CA HIS A 146 -10.33 -1.96 -12.61
C HIS A 146 -8.86 -2.32 -12.50
N LEU A 147 -8.04 -1.43 -11.93
CA LEU A 147 -6.64 -1.71 -11.61
C LEU A 147 -6.50 -3.00 -10.78
N SER A 148 -7.18 -3.06 -9.63
CA SER A 148 -7.07 -4.20 -8.73
C SER A 148 -7.52 -5.52 -9.38
N ILE A 149 -8.61 -5.51 -10.16
CA ILE A 149 -9.07 -6.70 -10.90
C ILE A 149 -8.02 -7.13 -11.93
N THR A 150 -7.50 -6.20 -12.73
CA THR A 150 -6.49 -6.50 -13.75
C THR A 150 -5.22 -7.06 -13.12
N GLU A 151 -4.69 -6.44 -12.06
CA GLU A 151 -3.50 -6.92 -11.35
C GLU A 151 -3.73 -8.28 -10.70
N ASP A 152 -4.91 -8.52 -10.12
CA ASP A 152 -5.22 -9.82 -9.54
C ASP A 152 -5.26 -10.91 -10.59
N ARG A 153 -5.80 -10.66 -11.79
CA ARG A 153 -5.83 -11.66 -12.87
C ARG A 153 -4.45 -11.99 -13.42
N GLN A 154 -3.50 -11.06 -13.33
CA GLN A 154 -2.11 -11.29 -13.72
C GLN A 154 -1.32 -12.13 -12.70
N LYS A 155 -1.85 -12.35 -11.49
CA LYS A 155 -1.21 -13.19 -10.47
C LYS A 155 -1.50 -14.66 -10.77
N ALA A 156 -0.45 -15.45 -10.99
CA ALA A 156 -0.55 -16.87 -11.34
C ALA A 156 -1.44 -17.70 -10.36
N PHE A 157 -1.47 -17.34 -9.07
CA PHE A 157 -2.27 -18.04 -8.06
C PHE A 157 -3.75 -17.60 -8.00
N MET A 158 -4.14 -16.52 -8.68
CA MET A 158 -5.48 -15.93 -8.62
C MET A 158 -6.34 -16.39 -9.80
N ARG A 159 -6.95 -17.56 -9.67
CA ARG A 159 -7.97 -18.03 -10.63
C ARG A 159 -9.12 -17.02 -10.71
N ASP A 160 -9.78 -16.94 -11.88
CA ASP A 160 -10.91 -16.03 -12.10
C ASP A 160 -12.02 -16.15 -11.03
N SER A 161 -12.27 -17.36 -10.50
CA SER A 161 -13.22 -17.56 -9.40
C SER A 161 -12.79 -16.91 -8.08
N TYR A 162 -11.49 -16.90 -7.78
CA TYR A 162 -10.93 -16.20 -6.62
C TYR A 162 -10.95 -14.69 -6.81
N VAL A 163 -10.61 -14.20 -8.00
CA VAL A 163 -10.73 -12.78 -8.37
C VAL A 163 -12.18 -12.32 -8.23
N ALA A 164 -13.12 -13.07 -8.81
CA ALA A 164 -14.55 -12.80 -8.70
C ALA A 164 -14.99 -12.73 -7.23
N LYS A 165 -14.58 -13.70 -6.39
CA LYS A 165 -14.90 -13.73 -4.97
C LYS A 165 -14.30 -12.54 -4.19
N LYS A 166 -13.01 -12.22 -4.38
CA LYS A 166 -12.33 -11.05 -3.78
C LYS A 166 -13.08 -9.76 -4.10
N HIS A 167 -13.49 -9.61 -5.36
CA HIS A 167 -14.17 -8.42 -5.84
C HIS A 167 -15.70 -8.45 -5.63
N GLY A 168 -16.25 -9.52 -5.05
CA GLY A 168 -17.68 -9.65 -4.78
C GLY A 168 -18.54 -9.76 -6.04
N HIS A 169 -18.04 -10.40 -7.09
CA HIS A 169 -18.83 -10.85 -8.25
C HIS A 169 -19.49 -12.20 -7.98
N VAL A 170 -20.66 -12.43 -8.60
CA VAL A 170 -21.43 -13.69 -8.43
C VAL A 170 -20.88 -14.76 -9.38
N ASP A 171 -20.44 -14.34 -10.56
CA ASP A 171 -19.85 -15.16 -11.60
C ASP A 171 -18.55 -14.53 -12.11
N THR A 172 -17.90 -15.22 -13.04
CA THR A 172 -16.68 -14.74 -13.71
C THR A 172 -16.98 -14.01 -15.02
N THR A 173 -18.24 -13.97 -15.48
CA THR A 173 -18.65 -13.34 -16.75
C THR A 173 -18.18 -11.89 -16.86
N MET A 174 -18.26 -11.14 -15.75
CA MET A 174 -17.80 -9.76 -15.67
C MET A 174 -16.28 -9.60 -15.88
N LEU A 175 -15.49 -10.65 -15.64
CA LEU A 175 -14.03 -10.63 -15.79
C LEU A 175 -13.60 -10.63 -17.26
N ARG A 176 -14.47 -11.06 -18.20
CA ARG A 176 -14.17 -11.04 -19.65
C ARG A 176 -13.84 -9.64 -20.18
N ARG A 177 -14.37 -8.59 -19.54
CA ARG A 177 -14.05 -7.19 -19.89
C ARG A 177 -12.57 -6.84 -19.61
N TYR A 178 -11.85 -7.69 -18.89
CA TYR A 178 -10.46 -7.49 -18.52
C TYR A 178 -9.53 -8.46 -19.27
N ASP A 179 -9.99 -9.13 -20.34
CA ASP A 179 -9.23 -10.13 -21.12
C ASP A 179 -8.14 -9.53 -22.02
N HIS A 180 -7.61 -8.35 -21.68
CA HIS A 180 -6.53 -7.70 -22.42
C HIS A 180 -5.14 -8.26 -22.06
N LEU A 181 -5.06 -9.58 -21.86
CA LEU A 181 -3.80 -10.26 -21.62
C LEU A 181 -3.01 -10.31 -22.92
N THR A 182 -1.77 -9.83 -22.86
CA THR A 182 -0.82 -9.91 -23.97
C THR A 182 0.00 -11.20 -23.86
N SER A 183 0.66 -11.61 -24.95
CA SER A 183 1.62 -12.72 -24.90
C SER A 183 2.71 -12.47 -23.87
N ASP A 184 3.16 -11.21 -23.72
CA ASP A 184 4.16 -10.81 -22.73
C ASP A 184 3.65 -10.99 -21.29
N ASP A 185 2.37 -10.69 -21.03
CA ASP A 185 1.77 -10.93 -19.71
C ASP A 185 1.75 -12.44 -19.36
N VAL A 186 1.55 -13.30 -20.36
CA VAL A 186 1.60 -14.76 -20.20
C VAL A 186 3.02 -15.24 -19.94
N ASP A 187 3.99 -14.75 -20.72
CA ASP A 187 5.40 -15.11 -20.59
C ASP A 187 5.97 -14.71 -19.20
N LYS A 188 5.71 -13.47 -18.77
CA LYS A 188 6.07 -12.99 -17.42
C LYS A 188 5.46 -13.84 -16.31
N ALA A 189 4.20 -14.25 -16.44
CA ALA A 189 3.55 -15.11 -15.45
C ALA A 189 4.18 -16.52 -15.41
N GLN A 190 4.58 -17.07 -16.56
CA GLN A 190 5.26 -18.36 -16.65
C GLN A 190 6.64 -18.32 -16.02
N VAL A 191 7.45 -17.32 -16.34
CA VAL A 191 8.79 -17.18 -15.76
C VAL A 191 8.73 -16.90 -14.27
N LYS A 192 7.79 -16.07 -13.81
CA LYS A 192 7.56 -15.89 -12.39
C LYS A 192 7.25 -17.20 -11.66
N ALA A 193 6.39 -18.04 -12.25
CA ALA A 193 6.07 -19.34 -11.66
C ALA A 193 7.28 -20.28 -11.64
N MET A 194 8.15 -20.23 -12.65
CA MET A 194 9.41 -20.99 -12.66
C MET A 194 10.37 -20.51 -11.56
N VAL A 195 10.51 -19.19 -11.36
CA VAL A 195 11.30 -18.62 -10.27
C VAL A 195 10.76 -19.03 -8.89
N GLU A 196 9.46 -18.93 -8.67
CA GLU A 196 8.84 -19.30 -7.39
C GLU A 196 8.98 -20.80 -7.05
N ARG A 197 9.08 -21.67 -8.07
CA ARG A 197 9.37 -23.10 -7.91
C ARG A 197 10.86 -23.41 -7.73
N GLY A 198 11.73 -22.43 -8.00
CA GLY A 198 13.18 -22.60 -8.01
C GLY A 198 13.74 -23.22 -9.29
N ASP A 199 12.97 -23.26 -10.38
CA ASP A 199 13.40 -23.75 -11.69
C ASP A 199 14.32 -22.74 -12.41
N LEU A 200 14.14 -21.44 -12.12
CA LEU A 200 14.92 -20.33 -12.67
C LEU A 200 15.42 -19.41 -11.55
N PRO A 201 16.59 -18.75 -11.75
CA PRO A 201 17.10 -17.78 -10.80
C PRO A 201 16.22 -16.50 -10.77
N PRO A 202 16.20 -15.74 -9.66
CA PRO A 202 15.33 -14.57 -9.51
C PRO A 202 15.53 -13.45 -10.53
N ASP A 203 16.73 -13.33 -11.11
CA ASP A 203 17.11 -12.37 -12.14
C ASP A 203 16.50 -12.68 -13.53
N ALA A 204 16.04 -13.91 -13.77
CA ALA A 204 15.32 -14.26 -15.01
C ALA A 204 14.07 -13.40 -15.25
N LEU A 205 13.46 -12.86 -14.19
CA LEU A 205 12.35 -11.90 -14.31
C LEU A 205 12.80 -10.55 -14.87
N THR A 206 13.99 -10.10 -14.50
CA THR A 206 14.53 -8.80 -14.93
C THR A 206 14.93 -8.78 -16.40
N GLU A 207 15.36 -9.91 -16.97
CA GLU A 207 15.73 -10.03 -18.39
C GLU A 207 14.52 -9.90 -19.34
N ILE A 208 13.35 -10.34 -18.90
CA ILE A 208 12.10 -10.32 -19.70
C ILE A 208 11.35 -8.99 -19.53
N GLU A 209 11.66 -8.24 -18.48
CA GLU A 209 11.17 -6.89 -18.26
C GLU A 209 11.94 -5.83 -19.08
N GLY A 210 13.00 -6.23 -19.80
CA GLY A 210 13.89 -5.40 -20.62
C GLY A 210 13.31 -4.78 -21.91
N GLY A 211 12.04 -4.35 -21.89
CA GLY A 211 11.37 -3.61 -22.97
C GLY A 211 10.51 -2.49 -22.40
N GLU A 212 11.11 -1.30 -22.30
CA GLU A 212 10.51 0.00 -21.94
C GLU A 212 9.81 0.08 -20.56
N ASN A 213 10.49 0.77 -19.62
CA ASN A 213 10.07 1.14 -18.24
C ASN A 213 10.34 0.09 -17.13
N GLY A 214 11.53 -0.52 -17.15
CA GLY A 214 12.03 -1.43 -16.12
C GLY A 214 12.95 -0.77 -15.08
N GLU A 215 12.76 0.50 -14.76
CA GLU A 215 13.29 1.08 -13.51
C GLU A 215 12.11 1.21 -12.53
N ASP A 216 12.34 0.89 -11.25
CA ASP A 216 11.37 0.84 -10.14
C ASP A 216 10.62 -0.48 -9.88
N ALA A 217 11.28 -1.63 -10.09
CA ALA A 217 11.09 -2.72 -9.14
C ALA A 217 11.68 -2.26 -7.80
N LEU A 218 10.79 -1.86 -6.89
CA LEU A 218 11.05 -1.50 -5.49
C LEU A 218 11.90 -2.59 -4.81
N ASN A 219 13.23 -2.47 -4.90
CA ASN A 219 14.17 -3.31 -4.17
C ASN A 219 14.09 -2.96 -2.69
N LEU A 220 13.13 -3.56 -1.98
CA LEU A 220 13.03 -3.40 -0.54
C LEU A 220 14.27 -4.01 0.11
N VAL A 221 15.00 -3.20 0.86
CA VAL A 221 16.16 -3.62 1.64
C VAL A 221 15.64 -4.17 2.97
N SER A 222 16.02 -5.41 3.30
CA SER A 222 15.72 -5.99 4.60
C SER A 222 16.69 -5.46 5.64
N CYS A 223 16.17 -4.87 6.72
CA CYS A 223 16.98 -4.45 7.85
C CYS A 223 17.77 -5.65 8.42
N PRO A 224 19.10 -5.53 8.60
CA PRO A 224 19.93 -6.63 9.12
C PRO A 224 19.68 -6.91 10.60
N ASN A 225 19.16 -5.94 11.35
CA ASN A 225 18.85 -6.09 12.78
C ASN A 225 17.45 -6.70 12.99
N CYS A 226 16.38 -5.99 12.59
CA CYS A 226 15.01 -6.39 12.92
C CYS A 226 14.22 -7.07 11.79
N GLY A 227 14.82 -7.24 10.60
CA GLY A 227 14.18 -7.86 9.43
C GLY A 227 13.06 -7.05 8.78
N HIS A 228 12.85 -5.79 9.20
CA HIS A 228 11.84 -4.93 8.58
C HIS A 228 12.24 -4.54 7.16
N ALA A 229 11.31 -4.72 6.21
CA ALA A 229 11.50 -4.32 4.82
C ALA A 229 11.35 -2.79 4.68
N ALA A 230 12.43 -2.13 4.30
CA ALA A 230 12.48 -0.69 4.06
C ALA A 230 12.68 -0.39 2.58
N ALA A 231 12.23 0.78 2.14
CA ALA A 231 12.51 1.25 0.79
C ALA A 231 14.03 1.55 0.63
N PRO A 232 14.63 1.30 -0.55
CA PRO A 232 16.07 1.42 -0.75
C PRO A 232 16.59 2.86 -0.66
N ASP A 233 15.71 3.88 -0.72
CA ASP A 233 16.03 5.28 -0.50
C ASP A 233 16.21 5.63 0.99
N LYS A 234 15.88 4.72 1.92
CA LYS A 234 16.01 4.96 3.35
C LYS A 234 17.39 4.55 3.85
N ALA A 235 18.10 5.53 4.44
CA ALA A 235 19.38 5.32 5.10
C ALA A 235 19.24 4.57 6.44
N LEU A 236 18.11 4.77 7.15
CA LEU A 236 17.81 4.13 8.44
C LEU A 236 16.51 3.32 8.39
N CYS A 237 16.47 2.24 9.15
CA CYS A 237 15.29 1.41 9.32
C CYS A 237 14.18 2.20 10.01
N PRO A 238 12.98 2.32 9.43
CA PRO A 238 11.88 3.09 10.03
C PRO A 238 11.28 2.42 11.27
N ARG A 239 11.68 1.18 11.59
CA ARG A 239 11.19 0.42 12.74
C ARG A 239 12.13 0.48 13.94
N CYS A 240 13.44 0.32 13.70
CA CYS A 240 14.43 0.20 14.78
C CYS A 240 15.61 1.16 14.62
N ASN A 241 15.54 2.11 13.68
CA ASN A 241 16.58 3.11 13.39
C ASN A 241 17.97 2.56 13.01
N GLN A 242 18.11 1.25 12.79
CA GLN A 242 19.35 0.64 12.30
C GLN A 242 19.74 1.19 10.92
N ALA A 243 21.02 1.50 10.70
CA ALA A 243 21.55 1.81 9.38
C ALA A 243 21.33 0.66 8.39
N LEU A 244 20.88 0.99 7.18
CA LEU A 244 20.56 0.02 6.13
C LEU A 244 21.69 -0.17 5.11
N ASP A 245 22.67 0.72 5.11
CA ASP A 245 23.87 0.68 4.28
C ASP A 245 25.13 1.02 5.10
N ALA A 246 26.30 0.58 4.60
CA ALA A 246 27.58 0.70 5.28
C ALA A 246 28.02 2.17 5.45
N ASP A 247 27.82 3.01 4.44
CA ASP A 247 28.19 4.42 4.49
C ASP A 247 27.41 5.17 5.58
N THR A 248 26.11 4.86 5.75
CA THR A 248 25.29 5.43 6.82
C THR A 248 25.73 4.92 8.19
N ALA A 249 26.11 3.65 8.30
CA ALA A 249 26.65 3.10 9.55
C ALA A 249 27.95 3.82 9.96
N ASP A 250 28.88 4.01 9.02
CA ASP A 250 30.15 4.70 9.26
C ASP A 250 29.95 6.17 9.67
N LYS A 251 29.01 6.87 9.03
CA LYS A 251 28.67 8.27 9.39
C LYS A 251 28.05 8.37 10.77
N LEU A 252 27.20 7.40 11.14
CA LEU A 252 26.58 7.36 12.46
C LEU A 252 27.64 7.14 13.54
N ASP A 253 28.58 6.21 13.31
CA ASP A 253 29.71 5.93 14.21
C ASP A 253 30.64 7.15 14.37
N GLN A 254 30.96 7.82 13.27
CA GLN A 254 31.74 9.07 13.29
C GLN A 254 31.02 10.18 14.07
N LEU A 255 29.70 10.32 13.90
CA LEU A 255 28.90 11.30 14.62
C LEU A 255 28.85 10.98 16.12
N LEU A 256 28.64 9.72 16.50
CA LEU A 256 28.64 9.29 17.91
C LEU A 256 30.00 9.53 18.56
N THR A 257 31.09 9.20 17.85
CA THR A 257 32.46 9.45 18.30
C THR A 257 32.73 10.95 18.49
N ALA A 258 32.30 11.78 17.53
CA ALA A 258 32.44 13.24 17.64
C ALA A 258 31.60 13.82 18.80
N LEU A 259 30.40 13.29 19.02
CA LEU A 259 29.53 13.69 20.12
C LEU A 259 30.17 13.34 21.47
N ARG A 260 30.73 12.14 21.59
CA ARG A 260 31.43 11.66 22.79
C ARG A 260 32.61 12.57 23.13
N ASN A 261 33.48 12.84 22.16
CA ASN A 261 34.62 13.75 22.33
C ASN A 261 34.18 15.17 22.74
N TYR A 262 33.05 15.65 22.22
CA TYR A 262 32.48 16.94 22.60
C TYR A 262 31.94 16.93 24.04
N MET A 263 31.22 15.87 24.43
CA MET A 263 30.67 15.70 25.77
C MET A 263 31.79 15.61 26.84
N ASP A 264 32.84 14.85 26.55
CA ASP A 264 34.03 14.72 27.40
C ASP A 264 34.72 16.07 27.61
N ALA A 265 34.85 16.86 26.54
CA ALA A 265 35.42 18.21 26.60
C ALA A 265 34.57 19.21 27.40
N GLN A 266 33.26 18.98 27.52
CA GLN A 266 32.34 19.79 28.33
C GLN A 266 32.18 19.28 29.77
N GLY A 267 32.84 18.18 30.14
CA GLY A 267 32.79 17.61 31.49
C GLY A 267 31.42 17.04 31.87
N VAL A 268 30.67 16.51 30.90
CA VAL A 268 29.40 15.82 31.14
C VAL A 268 29.69 14.49 31.86
N PRO A 269 29.02 14.16 32.98
CA PRO A 269 29.29 12.93 33.74
C PRO A 269 29.07 11.65 32.91
N ASP A 270 29.94 10.64 33.14
CA ASP A 270 29.96 9.35 32.43
C ASP A 270 28.61 8.59 32.43
N GLU A 271 27.74 8.84 33.42
CA GLU A 271 26.41 8.24 33.52
C GLU A 271 25.48 8.56 32.33
N ILE A 272 25.78 9.61 31.53
CA ILE A 272 25.07 9.93 30.28
C ILE A 272 25.78 9.33 29.05
N ALA A 273 27.09 9.06 29.14
CA ALA A 273 27.88 8.47 28.06
C ALA A 273 27.51 6.99 27.81
N ASP A 274 27.14 6.26 28.87
CA ASP A 274 26.77 4.83 28.80
C ASP A 274 25.44 4.58 28.07
N LEU A 275 24.59 5.59 27.88
CA LEU A 275 23.32 5.47 27.13
C LEU A 275 23.53 5.25 25.62
N VAL A 276 24.76 5.38 25.12
CA VAL A 276 25.12 5.16 23.71
C VAL A 276 25.52 3.71 23.44
N ASP A 277 25.84 2.93 24.48
CA ASP A 277 26.45 1.60 24.34
C ASP A 277 25.44 0.42 24.43
N GLU A 278 24.17 0.64 24.80
CA GLU A 278 23.22 -0.45 25.10
C GLU A 278 22.58 -1.16 23.88
N ASP A 279 22.72 -0.69 22.64
CA ASP A 279 21.98 -1.24 21.47
C ASP A 279 22.85 -2.05 20.46
N THR A 280 24.01 -2.58 20.87
CA THR A 280 24.89 -3.41 19.99
C THR A 280 25.06 -4.87 20.41
N SER A 281 24.04 -5.49 21.01
CA SER A 281 24.01 -6.96 21.25
C SER A 281 22.84 -7.67 20.59
#